data_AF-A0A934IC68-F1
#
_entry.id   AF-A0A934IC68-F1
#
_cell.length_a   1.000
_cell.length_b   1.000
_cell.length_c   1.000
_cell.angle_alpha   90.00
_cell.angle_beta   90.00
_cell.angle_gamma   90.00
#
_symmetry.space_group_name_H-M   'P 1'
#
loop_
_entity.id
_entity.type
_entity.pdbx_description
1 polymer ?
#
loop_
_entity_poly.entity_id
_entity_poly.type
_entity_poly.pdbx_seq_one_letter_code
_entity_poly.pdbx_strand_id
1 'polypeptide(L)'
;MTAVLSRKQGVPAADAVIRAAGFELLERSVLGDGPDPDRIAYRRGAERLDLIRDLASGAVLVVRQPDGPLLDGLVPMEAPELRALLTAPKAADRLAGVQAAEALADARLMPELIRACADPEPAVASRAAAALRALAERQGGRAVDPGEALFALPGWRREKLQMLRWWMAEPPGDPPTIAGAVARALKDPDWEIAVTAMLAAGRLRLLDLGPALARLRPPSGRRLGLAGQEPRLLLALRDACLTRLGHPAGKPLPPGVAQAVAGDFSSLAADFVPFVASLVLPLQPPQPPVAARGVTQASEGPRLADGTLLAWVPPGNYWLGDPHLRGPEPNPVRRVTLAAGFYIDARPRGLASYAAAEDAARTLSGKLGRPVALPDPEQWEIAARGTDGRRFPWGANGAPDVRVDLSPAGMSDILKGPGEWLAASATAEGRLLAGGAAAPVPAARRRTSGKSANSFRFVYVI
;
A
#
# COMPACT_ATOMS: atom_id res chain seq x y z
N MET A 1 -0.29 -35.66 10.70
CA MET A 1 -0.80 -34.45 11.38
C MET A 1 0.36 -33.53 11.78
N THR A 2 0.26 -32.22 11.50
CA THR A 2 1.22 -31.20 11.98
C THR A 2 0.54 -30.39 13.08
N ALA A 3 1.18 -30.29 14.25
CA ALA A 3 0.72 -29.45 15.34
C ALA A 3 1.82 -28.45 15.73
N VAL A 4 1.40 -27.27 16.17
CA VAL A 4 2.27 -26.27 16.79
C VAL A 4 1.94 -26.29 18.27
N LEU A 5 2.91 -26.50 19.15
CA LEU A 5 2.65 -26.56 20.59
C LEU A 5 2.60 -25.16 21.21
N SER A 6 1.83 -25.01 22.29
CA SER A 6 1.76 -23.77 23.06
C SER A 6 3.14 -23.35 23.59
N ARG A 7 3.43 -22.04 23.57
CA ARG A 7 4.69 -21.50 24.09
C ARG A 7 4.91 -21.80 25.57
N LYS A 8 3.82 -22.06 26.31
CA LYS A 8 3.85 -22.36 27.75
C LYS A 8 4.40 -23.75 28.06
N GLN A 9 4.35 -24.69 27.12
CA GLN A 9 4.78 -26.07 27.37
C GLN A 9 6.30 -26.21 27.36
N GLY A 10 7.02 -25.46 26.52
CA GLY A 10 8.47 -25.51 26.43
C GLY A 10 9.03 -26.87 25.95
N VAL A 11 10.32 -26.90 25.59
CA VAL A 11 10.99 -28.11 25.10
C VAL A 11 11.05 -29.22 26.16
N PRO A 12 11.44 -28.95 27.44
CA PRO A 12 11.59 -30.01 28.43
C PRO A 12 10.28 -30.73 28.77
N ALA A 13 9.16 -30.01 28.87
CA ALA A 13 7.88 -30.66 29.17
C ALA A 13 7.37 -31.46 27.96
N ALA A 14 7.60 -30.98 26.74
CA ALA A 14 7.26 -31.74 25.53
C ALA A 14 8.11 -33.03 25.41
N ASP A 15 9.43 -32.96 25.64
CA ASP A 15 10.32 -34.14 25.68
C ASP A 15 9.86 -35.16 26.73
N ALA A 16 9.50 -34.71 27.93
CA ALA A 16 9.00 -35.58 28.99
C ALA A 16 7.71 -36.32 28.58
N VAL A 17 6.75 -35.63 27.96
CA VAL A 17 5.50 -36.24 27.45
C VAL A 17 5.79 -37.26 26.35
N ILE A 18 6.66 -36.91 25.39
CA ILE A 18 7.01 -37.79 24.26
C ILE A 18 7.67 -39.08 24.77
N ARG A 19 8.64 -38.97 25.69
CA ARG A 19 9.31 -40.13 26.29
C ARG A 19 8.36 -41.00 27.11
N ALA A 20 7.46 -40.38 27.88
CA ALA A 20 6.44 -41.11 28.65
C ALA A 20 5.50 -41.92 27.75
N ALA A 21 5.29 -41.48 26.50
CA ALA A 21 4.54 -42.21 25.48
C ALA A 21 5.32 -43.36 24.80
N GLY A 22 6.53 -43.67 25.28
CA GLY A 22 7.36 -44.77 24.78
C GLY A 22 8.18 -44.46 23.54
N PHE A 23 8.38 -43.18 23.22
CA PHE A 23 9.26 -42.77 22.13
C PHE A 23 10.71 -42.69 22.61
N GLU A 24 11.60 -43.33 21.86
CA GLU A 24 13.04 -43.28 22.07
C GLU A 24 13.66 -42.11 21.33
N LEU A 25 14.61 -41.42 21.96
CA LEU A 25 15.38 -40.37 21.33
C LEU A 25 16.26 -40.97 20.22
N LEU A 26 16.08 -40.50 18.99
CA LEU A 26 16.94 -40.85 17.87
C LEU A 26 18.09 -39.86 17.71
N GLU A 27 17.77 -38.57 17.71
CA GLU A 27 18.70 -37.52 17.32
C GLU A 27 18.37 -36.24 18.06
N ARG A 28 19.43 -35.51 18.45
CA ARG A 28 19.36 -34.16 19.01
C ARG A 28 20.38 -33.31 18.28
N SER A 29 19.92 -32.30 17.54
CA SER A 29 20.81 -31.38 16.84
C SER A 29 20.66 -29.96 17.39
N VAL A 30 21.79 -29.30 17.59
CA VAL A 30 21.89 -27.89 17.97
C VAL A 30 22.55 -27.18 16.78
N LEU A 31 21.83 -26.27 16.16
CA LEU A 31 22.24 -25.46 15.02
C LEU A 31 22.64 -24.02 15.44
N GLY A 32 22.40 -23.61 16.69
CA GLY A 32 22.83 -22.30 17.24
C GLY A 32 23.51 -22.37 18.62
N ASP A 33 23.82 -21.21 19.21
CA ASP A 33 24.53 -21.11 20.51
C ASP A 33 23.61 -21.25 21.75
N GLY A 34 22.40 -21.77 21.56
CA GLY A 34 21.39 -21.90 22.62
C GLY A 34 21.60 -23.14 23.51
N PRO A 35 21.13 -23.12 24.78
CA PRO A 35 21.24 -24.28 25.68
C PRO A 35 20.30 -25.44 25.32
N ASP A 36 19.29 -25.18 24.47
CA ASP A 36 18.27 -26.14 24.06
C ASP A 36 18.44 -26.57 22.60
N PRO A 37 18.11 -27.83 22.26
CA PRO A 37 18.23 -28.36 20.91
C PRO A 37 17.21 -27.75 19.95
N ASP A 38 17.64 -27.55 18.70
CA ASP A 38 16.82 -26.96 17.65
C ASP A 38 15.97 -27.98 16.92
N ARG A 39 16.42 -29.24 16.92
CA ARG A 39 15.62 -30.37 16.46
C ARG A 39 15.86 -31.57 17.36
N ILE A 40 14.77 -32.23 17.74
CA ILE A 40 14.78 -33.50 18.43
C ILE A 40 13.93 -34.48 17.62
N ALA A 41 14.53 -35.59 17.21
CA ALA A 41 13.82 -36.67 16.54
C ALA A 41 13.64 -37.85 17.51
N TYR A 42 12.45 -38.43 17.50
CA TYR A 42 12.11 -39.59 18.30
C TYR A 42 11.51 -40.69 17.44
N ARG A 43 11.55 -41.93 17.95
CA ARG A 43 10.98 -43.12 17.30
C ARG A 43 10.26 -44.04 18.27
N ARG A 44 9.15 -44.61 17.83
CA ARG A 44 8.45 -45.70 18.51
C ARG A 44 8.01 -46.74 17.48
N GLY A 45 8.74 -47.86 17.39
CA GLY A 45 8.56 -48.82 16.30
C GLY A 45 8.83 -48.18 14.94
N ALA A 46 7.81 -48.16 14.06
CA ALA A 46 7.86 -47.50 12.76
C ALA A 46 7.48 -46.00 12.81
N GLU A 47 6.95 -45.52 13.93
CA GLU A 47 6.53 -44.12 14.08
C GLU A 47 7.74 -43.22 14.31
N ARG A 48 7.75 -42.06 13.65
CA ARG A 48 8.74 -41.01 13.83
C ARG A 48 8.04 -39.72 14.25
N LEU A 49 8.60 -39.05 15.25
CA LEU A 49 8.14 -37.75 15.72
C LEU A 49 9.32 -36.78 15.67
N ASP A 50 9.18 -35.66 14.96
CA ASP A 50 10.16 -34.58 14.95
C ASP A 50 9.59 -33.39 15.74
N LEU A 51 10.35 -32.92 16.71
CA LEU A 51 10.13 -31.70 17.48
C LEU A 51 11.14 -30.65 16.99
N ILE A 52 10.64 -29.61 16.33
CA ILE A 52 11.47 -28.58 15.71
C ILE A 52 11.24 -27.27 16.44
N ARG A 53 12.30 -26.69 16.96
CA ARG A 53 12.32 -25.36 17.54
C ARG A 53 12.65 -24.36 16.43
N ASP A 54 11.82 -23.33 16.29
CA ASP A 54 12.14 -22.24 15.37
C ASP A 54 13.38 -21.46 15.88
N LEU A 55 14.44 -21.49 15.08
CA LEU A 55 15.72 -20.83 15.34
C LEU A 55 15.60 -19.30 15.44
N ALA A 56 14.62 -18.69 14.78
CA ALA A 56 14.47 -17.23 14.76
C ALA A 56 13.77 -16.68 16.01
N SER A 57 12.82 -17.43 16.59
CA SER A 57 12.05 -17.00 17.77
C SER A 57 12.41 -17.73 19.06
N GLY A 58 13.08 -18.88 18.97
CA GLY A 58 13.39 -19.75 20.09
C GLY A 58 12.16 -20.33 20.82
N ALA A 59 10.95 -20.15 20.29
CA ALA A 59 9.72 -20.25 21.07
C ALA A 59 8.62 -21.10 20.43
N VAL A 60 8.68 -21.44 19.14
CA VAL A 60 7.66 -22.26 18.49
C VAL A 60 8.17 -23.70 18.33
N LEU A 61 7.34 -24.64 18.78
CA LEU A 61 7.58 -26.08 18.70
C LEU A 61 6.63 -26.69 17.68
N VAL A 62 7.16 -27.13 16.54
CA VAL A 62 6.38 -27.86 15.54
C VAL A 62 6.57 -29.36 15.77
N VAL A 63 5.45 -30.06 15.96
CA VAL A 63 5.40 -31.52 16.03
C VAL A 63 4.85 -32.03 14.70
N ARG A 64 5.65 -32.86 14.01
CA ARG A 64 5.23 -33.55 12.79
C ARG A 64 5.11 -35.05 13.09
N GLN A 65 3.89 -35.55 13.06
CA GLN A 65 3.58 -36.98 13.18
C GLN A 65 2.96 -37.44 11.86
N PRO A 66 3.47 -38.49 11.18
CA PRO A 66 2.97 -38.92 9.89
C PRO A 66 1.46 -39.23 9.94
N ASP A 67 1.04 -40.03 10.94
CA ASP A 67 -0.34 -40.48 11.12
C ASP A 67 -0.68 -40.64 12.61
N GLY A 68 -1.93 -40.33 13.00
CA GLY A 68 -2.44 -40.47 14.36
C GLY A 68 -2.79 -39.17 15.10
N PRO A 69 -3.54 -39.27 16.23
CA PRO A 69 -3.84 -38.13 17.09
C PRO A 69 -2.58 -37.61 17.78
N LEU A 70 -2.60 -36.33 18.16
CA LEU A 70 -1.54 -35.73 18.98
C LEU A 70 -1.44 -36.50 20.32
N LEU A 71 -0.22 -36.72 20.81
CA LEU A 71 0.00 -37.42 22.08
C LEU A 71 -0.71 -36.69 23.24
N ASP A 72 -1.37 -37.46 24.10
CA ASP A 72 -1.99 -36.94 25.32
C ASP A 72 -0.96 -36.22 26.18
N GLY A 73 -1.26 -34.98 26.54
CA GLY A 73 -0.38 -34.09 27.28
C GLY A 73 0.40 -33.10 26.42
N LEU A 74 0.46 -33.25 25.09
CA LEU A 74 0.93 -32.19 24.20
C LEU A 74 -0.20 -31.17 23.99
N VAL A 75 0.10 -29.89 24.24
CA VAL A 75 -0.87 -28.79 24.20
C VAL A 75 -0.73 -28.05 22.88
N PRO A 76 -1.66 -28.21 21.92
CA PRO A 76 -1.61 -27.45 20.68
C PRO A 76 -1.82 -25.96 20.96
N MET A 77 -1.20 -25.13 20.14
CA MET A 77 -1.38 -23.70 20.13
C MET A 77 -2.75 -23.38 19.52
N GLU A 78 -3.57 -22.69 20.29
CA GLU A 78 -4.90 -22.30 19.86
C GLU A 78 -4.89 -21.01 19.02
N ALA A 79 -5.94 -20.80 18.23
CA ALA A 79 -6.07 -19.63 17.36
C ALA A 79 -5.84 -18.27 18.06
N PRO A 80 -6.29 -18.03 19.32
CA PRO A 80 -6.00 -16.78 20.01
C PRO A 80 -4.50 -16.56 20.30
N GLU A 81 -3.77 -17.62 20.63
CA GLU A 81 -2.33 -17.54 20.90
C GLU A 81 -1.56 -17.24 19.59
N LEU A 82 -1.97 -17.83 18.47
CA LEU A 82 -1.41 -17.54 17.14
C LEU A 82 -1.66 -16.09 16.71
N ARG A 83 -2.88 -15.57 16.92
CA ARG A 83 -3.20 -14.17 16.62
C ARG A 83 -2.39 -13.20 17.47
N ALA A 84 -2.17 -13.53 18.74
CA ALA A 84 -1.31 -12.74 19.62
C ALA A 84 0.14 -12.69 19.11
N LEU A 85 0.66 -13.79 18.57
CA LEU A 85 2.00 -13.82 17.95
C LEU A 85 2.07 -12.99 16.68
N LEU A 86 1.11 -13.16 15.77
CA LEU A 86 1.06 -12.43 14.50
C LEU A 86 0.94 -10.90 14.67
N THR A 87 0.51 -10.45 15.85
CA THR A 87 0.37 -9.03 16.20
C THR A 87 1.35 -8.56 17.27
N ALA A 88 2.33 -9.40 17.64
CA ALA A 88 3.29 -9.09 18.68
C ALA A 88 4.21 -7.90 18.32
N PRO A 89 4.68 -7.13 19.30
CA PRO A 89 5.55 -5.98 19.04
C PRO A 89 6.92 -6.39 18.47
N LYS A 90 7.43 -7.57 18.82
CA LYS A 90 8.73 -8.07 18.34
C LYS A 90 8.59 -8.79 17.01
N ALA A 91 9.48 -8.49 16.06
CA ALA A 91 9.46 -9.11 14.74
C ALA A 91 9.67 -10.64 14.79
N ALA A 92 10.53 -11.12 15.69
CA ALA A 92 10.75 -12.55 15.92
C ALA A 92 9.45 -13.28 16.33
N ASP A 93 8.61 -12.66 17.16
CA ASP A 93 7.34 -13.25 17.59
C ASP A 93 6.32 -13.29 16.44
N ARG A 94 6.28 -12.24 15.62
CA ARG A 94 5.42 -12.21 14.42
C ARG A 94 5.86 -13.24 13.39
N LEU A 95 7.16 -13.38 13.14
CA LEU A 95 7.71 -14.40 12.26
C LEU A 95 7.32 -15.80 12.74
N ALA A 96 7.42 -16.05 14.05
CA ALA A 96 6.98 -17.30 14.66
C ALA A 96 5.49 -17.55 14.45
N GLY A 97 4.65 -16.50 14.61
CA GLY A 97 3.23 -16.56 14.33
C GLY A 97 2.92 -16.91 12.87
N VAL A 98 3.66 -16.35 11.92
CA VAL A 98 3.52 -16.66 10.49
C VAL A 98 3.87 -18.11 10.19
N GLN A 99 5.02 -18.58 10.69
CA GLN A 99 5.45 -19.96 10.49
C GLN A 99 4.48 -20.96 11.14
N ALA A 100 3.96 -20.64 12.31
CA ALA A 100 2.98 -21.47 13.00
C ALA A 100 1.65 -21.54 12.21
N ALA A 101 1.17 -20.41 11.69
CA ALA A 101 -0.02 -20.37 10.85
C ALA A 101 0.16 -21.19 9.55
N GLU A 102 1.33 -21.12 8.91
CA GLU A 102 1.68 -21.93 7.74
C GLU A 102 1.73 -23.43 8.06
N ALA A 103 2.32 -23.80 9.21
CA ALA A 103 2.43 -25.19 9.64
C ALA A 103 1.05 -25.82 9.91
N LEU A 104 0.14 -25.06 10.51
CA LEU A 104 -1.23 -25.50 10.80
C LEU A 104 -2.14 -25.50 9.57
N ALA A 105 -1.76 -24.77 8.52
CA ALA A 105 -2.60 -24.56 7.34
C ALA A 105 -4.00 -24.01 7.69
N ASP A 106 -4.12 -23.20 8.74
CA ASP A 106 -5.41 -22.70 9.21
C ASP A 106 -5.88 -21.47 8.41
N ALA A 107 -6.89 -21.66 7.56
CA ALA A 107 -7.52 -20.62 6.75
C ALA A 107 -8.02 -19.43 7.58
N ARG A 108 -8.39 -19.65 8.85
CA ARG A 108 -8.94 -18.62 9.74
C ARG A 108 -7.92 -17.55 10.11
N LEU A 109 -6.63 -17.80 9.84
CA LEU A 109 -5.50 -16.88 10.08
C LEU A 109 -5.09 -16.09 8.82
N MET A 110 -5.77 -16.29 7.68
CA MET A 110 -5.50 -15.53 6.46
C MET A 110 -5.52 -14.00 6.67
N PRO A 111 -6.47 -13.41 7.43
CA PRO A 111 -6.48 -11.98 7.69
C PRO A 111 -5.19 -11.46 8.34
N GLU A 112 -4.69 -12.17 9.34
CA GLU A 112 -3.45 -11.85 10.02
C GLU A 112 -2.23 -12.06 9.13
N LEU A 113 -2.21 -13.12 8.32
CA LEU A 113 -1.13 -13.38 7.37
C LEU A 113 -1.07 -12.31 6.27
N ILE A 114 -2.21 -11.87 5.73
CA ILE A 114 -2.24 -10.76 4.78
C ILE A 114 -1.75 -9.48 5.45
N ARG A 115 -2.15 -9.21 6.71
CA ARG A 115 -1.61 -8.08 7.47
C ARG A 115 -0.09 -8.15 7.59
N ALA A 116 0.43 -9.34 7.90
CA ALA A 116 1.85 -9.59 8.03
C ALA A 116 2.60 -9.42 6.69
N CYS A 117 1.95 -9.47 5.53
CA CYS A 117 2.60 -9.14 4.24
C CYS A 117 3.04 -7.66 4.14
N ALA A 118 2.50 -6.75 4.96
CA ALA A 118 3.00 -5.37 5.10
C ALA A 118 3.76 -5.15 6.40
N ASP A 119 4.33 -6.21 6.99
CA ASP A 119 5.18 -6.05 8.15
C ASP A 119 6.39 -5.15 7.83
N PRO A 120 6.78 -4.22 8.72
CA PRO A 120 7.99 -3.42 8.52
C PRO A 120 9.26 -4.28 8.50
N GLU A 121 9.25 -5.49 9.08
CA GLU A 121 10.35 -6.43 8.99
C GLU A 121 10.26 -7.27 7.69
N PRO A 122 11.20 -7.17 6.75
CA PRO A 122 11.15 -7.87 5.46
C PRO A 122 11.03 -9.40 5.58
N ALA A 123 11.66 -9.99 6.60
CA ALA A 123 11.60 -11.43 6.85
C ALA A 123 10.17 -11.91 7.19
N VAL A 124 9.42 -11.12 7.99
CA VAL A 124 8.03 -11.42 8.34
C VAL A 124 7.15 -11.30 7.10
N ALA A 125 7.29 -10.20 6.35
CA ALA A 125 6.51 -9.94 5.13
C ALA A 125 6.70 -11.02 4.06
N SER A 126 7.96 -11.37 3.76
CA SER A 126 8.28 -12.40 2.78
C SER A 126 7.75 -13.78 3.19
N ARG A 127 7.91 -14.15 4.47
CA ARG A 127 7.40 -15.42 4.98
C ARG A 127 5.88 -15.47 4.97
N ALA A 128 5.20 -14.36 5.30
CA ALA A 128 3.74 -14.28 5.27
C ALA A 128 3.18 -14.47 3.85
N ALA A 129 3.84 -13.87 2.85
CA ALA A 129 3.48 -14.07 1.45
C ALA A 129 3.71 -15.52 0.98
N ALA A 130 4.76 -16.20 1.46
CA ALA A 130 4.98 -17.61 1.20
C ALA A 130 3.90 -18.49 1.89
N ALA A 131 3.57 -18.19 3.15
CA ALA A 131 2.55 -18.90 3.91
C ALA A 131 1.16 -18.81 3.24
N LEU A 132 0.77 -17.64 2.75
CA LEU A 132 -0.48 -17.46 2.01
C LEU A 132 -0.53 -18.29 0.73
N ARG A 133 0.58 -18.35 -0.03
CA ARG A 133 0.67 -19.18 -1.24
C ARG A 133 0.51 -20.66 -0.90
N ALA A 134 1.24 -21.15 0.10
CA ALA A 134 1.16 -22.55 0.54
C ALA A 134 -0.25 -22.92 1.06
N LEU A 135 -0.92 -22.01 1.77
CA LEU A 135 -2.31 -22.16 2.21
C LEU A 135 -3.27 -22.29 1.02
N ALA A 136 -3.13 -21.42 0.02
CA ALA A 136 -3.96 -21.45 -1.18
C ALA A 136 -3.79 -22.77 -1.97
N GLU A 137 -2.56 -23.26 -2.10
CA GLU A 137 -2.25 -24.54 -2.75
C GLU A 137 -2.88 -25.75 -2.04
N ARG A 138 -2.82 -25.78 -0.70
CA ARG A 138 -3.33 -26.90 0.11
C ARG A 138 -4.85 -27.04 0.12
N GLN A 139 -5.59 -25.96 -0.11
CA GLN A 139 -7.06 -25.97 -0.12
C GLN A 139 -7.68 -26.51 -1.42
N GLY A 140 -6.90 -27.16 -2.28
CA GLY A 140 -7.44 -27.90 -3.43
C GLY A 140 -8.04 -27.00 -4.50
N GLY A 141 -7.53 -25.77 -4.67
CA GLY A 141 -7.86 -24.94 -5.83
C GLY A 141 -9.21 -24.22 -5.78
N ARG A 142 -9.99 -24.30 -4.69
CA ARG A 142 -10.96 -23.22 -4.41
C ARG A 142 -10.18 -22.07 -3.79
N ALA A 143 -9.35 -21.45 -4.63
CA ALA A 143 -8.58 -20.28 -4.27
C ALA A 143 -9.55 -19.30 -3.60
N VAL A 144 -9.34 -19.03 -2.31
CA VAL A 144 -9.84 -17.77 -1.77
C VAL A 144 -9.20 -16.73 -2.67
N ASP A 145 -10.00 -16.11 -3.55
CA ASP A 145 -9.52 -15.08 -4.46
C ASP A 145 -8.72 -14.10 -3.59
N PRO A 146 -7.38 -13.96 -3.81
CA PRO A 146 -6.57 -13.07 -2.99
C PRO A 146 -7.15 -11.65 -2.97
N GLY A 147 -7.84 -11.26 -4.04
CA GLY A 147 -8.59 -10.01 -4.08
C GLY A 147 -9.76 -10.01 -3.10
N GLU A 148 -10.56 -11.06 -3.08
CA GLU A 148 -11.66 -11.23 -2.14
C GLU A 148 -11.19 -11.17 -0.68
N ALA A 149 -10.06 -11.81 -0.37
CA ALA A 149 -9.46 -11.77 0.94
C ALA A 149 -8.99 -10.35 1.31
N LEU A 150 -8.30 -9.65 0.38
CA LEU A 150 -7.86 -8.27 0.61
C LEU A 150 -9.04 -7.32 0.91
N PHE A 151 -10.16 -7.47 0.19
CA PHE A 151 -11.35 -6.65 0.40
C PHE A 151 -12.17 -7.02 1.64
N ALA A 152 -11.92 -8.17 2.26
CA ALA A 152 -12.49 -8.51 3.56
C ALA A 152 -11.78 -7.80 4.73
N LEU A 153 -10.58 -7.25 4.51
CA LEU A 153 -9.77 -6.65 5.58
C LEU A 153 -10.06 -5.16 5.73
N PRO A 154 -10.11 -4.63 6.97
CA PRO A 154 -10.05 -3.19 7.19
C PRO A 154 -8.66 -2.65 6.82
N GLY A 155 -8.61 -1.41 6.33
CA GLY A 155 -7.35 -0.76 5.91
C GLY A 155 -6.94 -1.11 4.48
N TRP A 156 -5.62 -1.11 4.21
CA TRP A 156 -5.02 -1.47 2.92
C TRP A 156 -5.54 -0.67 1.73
N ARG A 157 -5.83 0.60 2.02
CA ARG A 157 -6.51 1.51 1.12
C ARG A 157 -5.79 1.64 -0.22
N ARG A 158 -4.47 1.84 -0.18
CA ARG A 158 -3.64 2.01 -1.38
C ARG A 158 -3.73 0.76 -2.25
N GLU A 159 -3.54 -0.41 -1.66
CA GLU A 159 -3.47 -1.69 -2.35
C GLU A 159 -4.82 -2.04 -2.97
N LYS A 160 -5.91 -1.87 -2.22
CA LYS A 160 -7.28 -2.04 -2.71
C LYS A 160 -7.58 -1.16 -3.92
N LEU A 161 -7.24 0.13 -3.86
CA LEU A 161 -7.44 1.06 -4.98
C LEU A 161 -6.59 0.66 -6.18
N GLN A 162 -5.32 0.34 -5.97
CA GLN A 162 -4.43 -0.06 -7.06
C GLN A 162 -4.90 -1.35 -7.73
N MET A 163 -5.35 -2.34 -6.96
CA MET A 163 -5.83 -3.61 -7.51
C MET A 163 -7.05 -3.41 -8.41
N LEU A 164 -8.05 -2.61 -7.99
CA LEU A 164 -9.21 -2.30 -8.83
C LEU A 164 -8.82 -1.55 -10.11
N ARG A 165 -7.87 -0.61 -10.02
CA ARG A 165 -7.38 0.16 -11.16
C ARG A 165 -6.59 -0.71 -12.14
N TRP A 166 -5.77 -1.62 -11.63
CA TRP A 166 -5.07 -2.60 -12.45
C TRP A 166 -6.03 -3.56 -13.14
N TRP A 167 -7.05 -4.10 -12.46
CA TRP A 167 -8.07 -4.90 -13.13
C TRP A 167 -8.82 -4.14 -14.22
N MET A 168 -9.05 -2.83 -14.06
CA MET A 168 -9.65 -2.01 -15.13
C MET A 168 -8.71 -1.80 -16.31
N ALA A 169 -7.41 -1.60 -16.05
CA ALA A 169 -6.40 -1.37 -17.08
C ALA A 169 -6.05 -2.66 -17.83
N GLU A 170 -5.88 -3.75 -17.09
CA GLU A 170 -5.53 -5.10 -17.54
C GLU A 170 -6.58 -6.08 -16.99
N PRO A 171 -7.71 -6.25 -17.70
CA PRO A 171 -8.76 -7.16 -17.28
C PRO A 171 -8.24 -8.58 -17.06
N PRO A 172 -8.65 -9.27 -15.98
CA PRO A 172 -8.33 -10.68 -15.82
C PRO A 172 -8.95 -11.48 -16.97
N GLY A 173 -8.35 -12.63 -17.31
CA GLY A 173 -8.85 -13.49 -18.38
C GLY A 173 -10.30 -13.96 -18.19
N ASP A 174 -10.75 -14.06 -16.94
CA ASP A 174 -12.13 -14.38 -16.56
C ASP A 174 -12.65 -13.36 -15.51
N PRO A 175 -13.24 -12.22 -15.93
CA PRO A 175 -13.73 -11.17 -15.02
C PRO A 175 -14.71 -11.62 -13.93
N PRO A 176 -15.65 -12.56 -14.18
CA PRO A 176 -16.47 -13.15 -13.12
C PRO A 176 -15.70 -13.64 -11.88
N THR A 177 -14.44 -14.10 -12.03
CA THR A 177 -13.64 -14.60 -10.91
C THR A 177 -13.40 -13.56 -9.81
N ILE A 178 -13.37 -12.27 -10.17
CA ILE A 178 -13.14 -11.17 -9.22
C ILE A 178 -14.45 -10.49 -8.77
N ALA A 179 -15.62 -11.00 -9.17
CA ALA A 179 -16.91 -10.41 -8.81
C ALA A 179 -17.14 -10.39 -7.30
N GLY A 180 -16.68 -11.42 -6.57
CA GLY A 180 -16.76 -11.48 -5.11
C GLY A 180 -15.94 -10.41 -4.40
N ALA A 181 -14.76 -10.09 -4.95
CA ALA A 181 -13.89 -9.01 -4.48
C ALA A 181 -14.51 -7.63 -4.73
N VAL A 182 -14.99 -7.38 -5.95
CA VAL A 182 -15.64 -6.11 -6.31
C VAL A 182 -16.95 -5.90 -5.51
N ALA A 183 -17.72 -6.96 -5.28
CA ALA A 183 -18.93 -6.90 -4.46
C ALA A 183 -18.66 -6.48 -3.00
N ARG A 184 -17.51 -6.90 -2.44
CA ARG A 184 -17.05 -6.46 -1.11
C ARG A 184 -16.58 -5.01 -1.14
N ALA A 185 -15.78 -4.65 -2.15
CA ALA A 185 -15.28 -3.30 -2.34
C ALA A 185 -16.40 -2.26 -2.47
N LEU A 186 -17.52 -2.61 -3.12
CA LEU A 186 -18.73 -1.76 -3.20
C LEU A 186 -19.34 -1.40 -1.83
N LYS A 187 -19.02 -2.18 -0.79
CA LYS A 187 -19.49 -1.97 0.60
C LYS A 187 -18.40 -1.38 1.50
N ASP A 188 -17.22 -1.06 0.96
CA ASP A 188 -16.12 -0.53 1.74
C ASP A 188 -16.50 0.85 2.33
N PRO A 189 -16.21 1.12 3.62
CA PRO A 189 -16.49 2.41 4.24
C PRO A 189 -15.72 3.57 3.59
N ASP A 190 -14.58 3.31 2.94
CA ASP A 190 -13.91 4.31 2.13
C ASP A 190 -14.65 4.50 0.80
N TRP A 191 -15.28 5.66 0.65
CA TRP A 191 -16.06 5.96 -0.54
C TRP A 191 -15.24 5.87 -1.84
N GLU A 192 -13.93 6.17 -1.82
CA GLU A 192 -13.10 6.11 -3.03
C GLU A 192 -12.92 4.66 -3.47
N ILE A 193 -12.81 3.73 -2.51
CA ILE A 193 -12.77 2.29 -2.81
C ILE A 193 -14.11 1.85 -3.40
N ALA A 194 -15.23 2.20 -2.76
CA ALA A 194 -16.56 1.84 -3.25
C ALA A 194 -16.88 2.42 -4.64
N VAL A 195 -16.51 3.68 -4.91
CA VAL A 195 -16.66 4.33 -6.21
C VAL A 195 -15.71 3.72 -7.26
N THR A 196 -14.47 3.41 -6.89
CA THR A 196 -13.53 2.73 -7.80
C THR A 196 -14.05 1.34 -8.16
N ALA A 197 -14.64 0.62 -7.20
CA ALA A 197 -15.28 -0.68 -7.42
C ALA A 197 -16.53 -0.58 -8.32
N MET A 198 -17.32 0.49 -8.17
CA MET A 198 -18.44 0.81 -9.05
C MET A 198 -17.98 0.97 -10.51
N LEU A 199 -16.90 1.71 -10.73
CA LEU A 199 -16.31 1.88 -12.07
C LEU A 199 -15.74 0.56 -12.61
N ALA A 200 -15.06 -0.23 -11.77
CA ALA A 200 -14.56 -1.54 -12.14
C ALA A 200 -15.69 -2.48 -12.58
N ALA A 201 -16.79 -2.55 -11.82
CA ALA A 201 -17.96 -3.36 -12.16
C ALA A 201 -18.53 -2.98 -13.55
N GLY A 202 -18.71 -1.69 -13.82
CA GLY A 202 -19.23 -1.21 -15.10
C GLY A 202 -18.25 -1.42 -16.27
N ARG A 203 -16.94 -1.20 -16.04
CA ARG A 203 -15.90 -1.36 -17.07
C ARG A 203 -15.72 -2.82 -17.47
N LEU A 204 -15.67 -3.71 -16.48
CA LEU A 204 -15.47 -5.15 -16.63
C LEU A 204 -16.76 -5.94 -16.91
N ARG A 205 -17.90 -5.25 -16.96
CA ARG A 205 -19.23 -5.83 -17.23
C ARG A 205 -19.59 -6.98 -16.29
N LEU A 206 -19.39 -6.78 -14.98
CA LEU A 206 -19.77 -7.74 -13.95
C LEU A 206 -21.28 -7.71 -13.72
N LEU A 207 -22.04 -8.35 -14.62
CA LEU A 207 -23.50 -8.24 -14.75
C LEU A 207 -24.24 -8.49 -13.41
N ASP A 208 -23.81 -9.49 -12.66
CA ASP A 208 -24.44 -9.87 -11.38
C ASP A 208 -24.35 -8.80 -10.28
N LEU A 209 -23.49 -7.79 -10.46
CA LEU A 209 -23.31 -6.71 -9.48
C LEU A 209 -24.29 -5.54 -9.66
N GLY A 210 -25.11 -5.55 -10.72
CA GLY A 210 -26.07 -4.47 -10.99
C GLY A 210 -26.99 -4.12 -9.80
N PRO A 211 -27.62 -5.09 -9.10
CA PRO A 211 -28.42 -4.81 -7.92
C PRO A 211 -27.62 -4.22 -6.75
N ALA A 212 -26.36 -4.62 -6.56
CA ALA A 212 -25.49 -4.04 -5.54
C ALA A 212 -25.10 -2.61 -5.88
N LEU A 213 -24.76 -2.37 -7.15
CA LEU A 213 -24.43 -1.06 -7.70
C LEU A 213 -25.61 -0.07 -7.57
N ALA A 214 -26.84 -0.53 -7.84
CA ALA A 214 -28.05 0.29 -7.72
C ALA A 214 -28.29 0.80 -6.29
N ARG A 215 -27.86 0.03 -5.28
CA ARG A 215 -27.96 0.42 -3.86
C ARG A 215 -26.82 1.34 -3.41
N LEU A 216 -25.71 1.41 -4.16
CA LEU A 216 -24.60 2.29 -3.83
C LEU A 216 -25.06 3.75 -3.87
N ARG A 217 -24.76 4.48 -2.80
CA ARG A 217 -24.99 5.91 -2.68
C ARG A 217 -23.66 6.63 -2.81
N PRO A 218 -23.36 7.27 -3.96
CA PRO A 218 -22.15 8.05 -4.09
C PRO A 218 -22.07 9.16 -3.04
N PRO A 219 -20.86 9.48 -2.56
CA PRO A 219 -20.63 10.54 -1.59
C PRO A 219 -21.03 11.92 -2.16
N SER A 220 -21.44 12.84 -1.28
CA SER A 220 -21.91 14.18 -1.68
C SER A 220 -21.35 15.34 -0.85
N GLY A 221 -20.49 15.06 0.14
CA GLY A 221 -20.02 16.06 1.10
C GLY A 221 -18.62 16.61 0.80
N ARG A 222 -18.44 17.93 0.98
CA ARG A 222 -17.11 18.59 0.88
C ARG A 222 -16.09 18.08 1.90
N ARG A 223 -16.55 17.65 3.08
CA ARG A 223 -15.68 17.04 4.11
C ARG A 223 -15.00 15.75 3.64
N LEU A 224 -15.53 15.13 2.59
CA LEU A 224 -14.97 13.93 1.95
C LEU A 224 -13.96 14.28 0.84
N GLY A 225 -13.60 15.55 0.69
CA GLY A 225 -12.67 16.03 -0.32
C GLY A 225 -13.28 16.34 -1.68
N LEU A 226 -14.59 16.14 -1.88
CA LEU A 226 -15.29 16.46 -3.13
C LEU A 226 -15.52 17.97 -3.30
N ALA A 227 -15.44 18.44 -4.55
CA ALA A 227 -15.57 19.83 -4.92
C ALA A 227 -16.47 20.04 -6.15
N GLY A 228 -16.96 21.27 -6.32
CA GLY A 228 -17.75 21.67 -7.48
C GLY A 228 -18.92 20.73 -7.80
N GLN A 229 -18.89 20.16 -9.01
CA GLN A 229 -19.92 19.26 -9.56
C GLN A 229 -19.56 17.77 -9.44
N GLU A 230 -18.46 17.42 -8.76
CA GLU A 230 -18.01 16.02 -8.62
C GLU A 230 -19.07 15.10 -8.01
N PRO A 231 -19.87 15.49 -6.98
CA PRO A 231 -20.96 14.64 -6.51
C PRO A 231 -21.98 14.27 -7.58
N ARG A 232 -22.31 15.20 -8.48
CA ARG A 232 -23.25 14.95 -9.58
C ARG A 232 -22.61 14.08 -10.66
N LEU A 233 -21.32 14.28 -10.92
CA LEU A 233 -20.54 13.43 -11.81
C LEU A 233 -20.49 11.98 -11.31
N LEU A 234 -20.27 11.76 -10.01
CA LEU A 234 -20.25 10.41 -9.43
C LEU A 234 -21.60 9.69 -9.58
N LEU A 235 -22.72 10.42 -9.43
CA LEU A 235 -24.06 9.89 -9.73
C LEU A 235 -24.21 9.53 -11.20
N ALA A 236 -23.74 10.38 -12.12
CA ALA A 236 -23.78 10.10 -13.55
C ALA A 236 -22.90 8.90 -13.94
N LEU A 237 -21.71 8.76 -13.34
CA LEU A 237 -20.82 7.62 -13.53
C LEU A 237 -21.46 6.32 -13.03
N ARG A 238 -22.15 6.35 -11.89
CA ARG A 238 -22.93 5.20 -11.38
C ARG A 238 -24.01 4.79 -12.38
N ASP A 239 -24.79 5.74 -12.87
CA ASP A 239 -25.89 5.48 -13.80
C ASP A 239 -25.37 4.94 -15.15
N ALA A 240 -24.20 5.43 -15.60
CA ALA A 240 -23.50 4.88 -16.76
C ALA A 240 -23.03 3.44 -16.54
N CYS A 241 -22.51 3.13 -15.34
CA CYS A 241 -22.16 1.76 -14.97
C CYS A 241 -23.41 0.85 -14.97
N LEU A 242 -24.55 1.30 -14.41
CA LEU A 242 -25.81 0.55 -14.43
C LEU A 242 -26.26 0.23 -15.86
N THR A 243 -26.20 1.21 -16.78
CA THR A 243 -26.55 1.01 -18.20
C THR A 243 -25.67 -0.07 -18.83
N ARG A 244 -24.36 -0.07 -18.54
CA ARG A 244 -23.43 -1.10 -19.05
C ARG A 244 -23.70 -2.49 -18.49
N LEU A 245 -24.33 -2.58 -17.32
CA LEU A 245 -24.76 -3.83 -16.70
C LEU A 245 -26.19 -4.24 -17.09
N GLY A 246 -26.83 -3.55 -18.05
CA GLY A 246 -28.18 -3.87 -18.51
C GLY A 246 -29.31 -3.31 -17.65
N HIS A 247 -29.00 -2.39 -16.72
CA HIS A 247 -30.00 -1.72 -15.88
C HIS A 247 -30.33 -0.32 -16.41
N PRO A 248 -31.57 0.16 -16.24
CA PRO A 248 -31.96 1.49 -16.71
C PRO A 248 -31.18 2.60 -15.97
N ALA A 249 -30.78 3.63 -16.71
CA ALA A 249 -30.28 4.87 -16.13
C ALA A 249 -31.44 5.66 -15.51
N GLY A 250 -31.19 6.35 -14.40
CA GLY A 250 -32.20 7.23 -13.81
C GLY A 250 -32.43 8.53 -14.60
N LYS A 251 -31.43 8.97 -15.36
CA LYS A 251 -31.42 10.23 -16.14
C LYS A 251 -30.55 10.10 -17.39
N PRO A 252 -30.73 10.96 -18.42
CA PRO A 252 -29.77 11.08 -19.51
C PRO A 252 -28.37 11.37 -18.98
N LEU A 253 -27.37 10.69 -19.55
CA LEU A 253 -25.98 10.85 -19.15
C LEU A 253 -25.39 12.14 -19.72
N PRO A 254 -24.60 12.91 -18.95
CA PRO A 254 -23.83 14.01 -19.49
C PRO A 254 -22.85 13.53 -20.58
N PRO A 255 -22.45 14.43 -21.50
CA PRO A 255 -21.47 14.10 -22.54
C PRO A 255 -20.19 13.48 -21.98
N GLY A 256 -19.68 12.43 -22.63
CA GLY A 256 -18.43 11.77 -22.29
C GLY A 256 -18.46 10.84 -21.07
N VAL A 257 -19.52 10.84 -20.25
CA VAL A 257 -19.57 10.01 -19.03
C VAL A 257 -19.58 8.51 -19.34
N ALA A 258 -20.32 8.09 -20.37
CA ALA A 258 -20.36 6.68 -20.77
C ALA A 258 -18.99 6.20 -21.31
N GLN A 259 -18.31 7.05 -22.09
CA GLN A 259 -16.96 6.81 -22.61
C GLN A 259 -15.94 6.76 -21.48
N ALA A 260 -16.06 7.63 -20.47
CA ALA A 260 -15.15 7.67 -19.34
C ALA A 260 -15.17 6.37 -18.52
N VAL A 261 -16.35 5.75 -18.33
CA VAL A 261 -16.46 4.40 -17.71
C VAL A 261 -15.75 3.33 -18.56
N ALA A 262 -15.73 3.49 -19.88
CA ALA A 262 -14.98 2.61 -20.78
C ALA A 262 -13.46 2.93 -20.83
N GLY A 263 -13.01 3.99 -20.16
CA GLY A 263 -11.61 4.41 -20.14
C GLY A 263 -11.22 5.46 -21.18
N ASP A 264 -12.19 6.02 -21.91
CA ASP A 264 -11.95 7.12 -22.85
C ASP A 264 -12.44 8.46 -22.27
N PHE A 265 -11.50 9.38 -22.04
CA PHE A 265 -11.78 10.70 -21.45
C PHE A 265 -11.88 11.83 -22.48
N SER A 266 -11.74 11.54 -23.78
CA SER A 266 -11.67 12.56 -24.85
C SER A 266 -12.89 13.48 -24.90
N SER A 267 -14.06 12.94 -24.57
CA SER A 267 -15.34 13.65 -24.60
C SER A 267 -15.78 14.16 -23.21
N LEU A 268 -15.01 13.91 -22.16
CA LEU A 268 -15.31 14.36 -20.81
C LEU A 268 -14.85 15.82 -20.64
N ALA A 269 -15.64 16.63 -19.93
CA ALA A 269 -15.24 18.00 -19.62
C ALA A 269 -13.87 18.03 -18.92
N ALA A 270 -12.97 18.90 -19.38
CA ALA A 270 -11.56 18.94 -18.98
C ALA A 270 -11.36 18.98 -17.45
N ASP A 271 -12.19 19.75 -16.74
CA ASP A 271 -12.14 19.89 -15.28
C ASP A 271 -12.41 18.56 -14.53
N PHE A 272 -13.10 17.60 -15.16
CA PHE A 272 -13.40 16.31 -14.56
C PHE A 272 -12.37 15.23 -14.89
N VAL A 273 -11.54 15.45 -15.91
CA VAL A 273 -10.59 14.43 -16.38
C VAL A 273 -9.63 14.00 -15.26
N PRO A 274 -8.96 14.90 -14.51
CA PRO A 274 -8.05 14.47 -13.42
C PRO A 274 -8.78 13.70 -12.31
N PHE A 275 -9.99 14.13 -11.96
CA PHE A 275 -10.78 13.46 -10.92
C PHE A 275 -11.15 12.03 -11.35
N VAL A 276 -11.70 11.85 -12.54
CA VAL A 276 -12.07 10.51 -13.04
C VAL A 276 -10.83 9.65 -13.29
N ALA A 277 -9.77 10.22 -13.89
CA ALA A 277 -8.49 9.56 -14.07
C ALA A 277 -7.95 9.01 -12.74
N SER A 278 -8.08 9.78 -11.65
CA SER A 278 -7.58 9.37 -10.34
C SER A 278 -8.31 8.17 -9.77
N LEU A 279 -9.54 7.91 -10.22
CA LEU A 279 -10.33 6.76 -9.80
C LEU A 279 -9.99 5.51 -10.60
N VAL A 280 -9.53 5.64 -11.84
CA VAL A 280 -9.44 4.49 -12.78
C VAL A 280 -8.04 4.17 -13.29
N LEU A 281 -7.11 5.12 -13.28
CA LEU A 281 -5.76 4.89 -13.78
C LEU A 281 -4.88 4.32 -12.66
N PRO A 282 -4.24 3.15 -12.87
CA PRO A 282 -3.31 2.63 -11.90
C PRO A 282 -2.07 3.53 -11.83
N LEU A 283 -1.50 3.62 -10.63
CA LEU A 283 -0.18 4.16 -10.45
C LEU A 283 0.84 3.15 -10.95
N GLN A 284 1.81 3.63 -11.69
CA GLN A 284 3.00 2.85 -11.99
C GLN A 284 3.85 2.76 -10.71
N PRO A 285 4.29 1.56 -10.30
CA PRO A 285 5.22 1.44 -9.19
C PRO A 285 6.50 2.21 -9.55
N PRO A 286 6.98 3.11 -8.68
CA PRO A 286 8.21 3.85 -8.96
C PRO A 286 9.37 2.87 -8.94
N GLN A 287 9.82 2.43 -10.12
CA GLN A 287 11.05 1.66 -10.26
C GLN A 287 12.15 2.61 -10.73
N PRO A 288 13.12 2.92 -9.85
CA PRO A 288 14.27 3.70 -10.28
C PRO A 288 15.07 2.93 -11.33
N PRO A 289 15.62 3.60 -12.35
CA PRO A 289 16.62 2.98 -13.20
C PRO A 289 17.82 2.54 -12.35
N VAL A 290 18.56 1.52 -12.83
CA VAL A 290 19.71 0.94 -12.12
C VAL A 290 20.66 2.03 -11.59
N ALA A 291 21.04 1.88 -10.32
CA ALA A 291 21.99 2.66 -9.52
C ALA A 291 22.51 3.94 -10.18
N ALA A 292 21.72 5.02 -10.12
CA ALA A 292 22.25 6.35 -10.36
C ALA A 292 23.49 6.53 -9.47
N ARG A 293 24.60 7.01 -10.05
CA ARG A 293 25.87 7.17 -9.31
C ARG A 293 25.59 7.84 -7.97
N GLY A 294 26.15 7.35 -6.86
CA GLY A 294 25.94 7.97 -5.54
C GLY A 294 24.57 7.72 -4.89
N VAL A 295 23.70 6.93 -5.52
CA VAL A 295 22.47 6.39 -4.92
C VAL A 295 22.61 4.88 -4.76
N THR A 296 22.46 4.39 -3.54
CA THR A 296 22.44 2.95 -3.21
C THR A 296 21.02 2.49 -2.97
N GLN A 297 20.65 1.31 -3.46
CA GLN A 297 19.35 0.69 -3.17
C GLN A 297 19.41 -0.05 -1.83
N ALA A 298 18.55 0.32 -0.89
CA ALA A 298 18.34 -0.38 0.38
C ALA A 298 16.94 -1.00 0.43
N SER A 299 16.66 -1.85 1.43
CA SER A 299 15.35 -2.50 1.64
C SER A 299 14.18 -1.51 1.72
N GLU A 300 14.44 -0.35 2.30
CA GLU A 300 13.49 0.74 2.53
C GLU A 300 13.41 1.74 1.36
N GLY A 301 14.29 1.62 0.35
CA GLY A 301 14.34 2.48 -0.82
C GLY A 301 15.73 3.05 -1.15
N PRO A 302 15.82 3.90 -2.17
CA PRO A 302 17.08 4.50 -2.62
C PRO A 302 17.62 5.51 -1.60
N ARG A 303 18.93 5.50 -1.36
CA ARG A 303 19.60 6.36 -0.38
C ARG A 303 20.87 7.00 -0.91
N LEU A 304 21.22 8.17 -0.37
CA LEU A 304 22.55 8.75 -0.49
C LEU A 304 23.53 8.12 0.51
N ALA A 305 24.83 8.36 0.31
CA ALA A 305 25.89 7.89 1.19
C ALA A 305 25.78 8.42 2.64
N ASP A 306 25.14 9.57 2.84
CA ASP A 306 24.88 10.14 4.17
C ASP A 306 23.62 9.55 4.85
N GLY A 307 23.00 8.54 4.23
CA GLY A 307 21.80 7.88 4.73
C GLY A 307 20.48 8.58 4.36
N THR A 308 20.50 9.73 3.66
CA THR A 308 19.28 10.41 3.21
C THR A 308 18.44 9.48 2.33
N LEU A 309 17.19 9.23 2.74
CA LEU A 309 16.23 8.45 1.96
C LEU A 309 15.64 9.29 0.82
N LEU A 310 15.59 8.71 -0.37
CA LEU A 310 15.10 9.32 -1.59
C LEU A 310 13.81 8.65 -2.06
N ALA A 311 12.99 9.42 -2.77
CA ALA A 311 11.84 8.98 -3.53
C ALA A 311 12.17 9.12 -5.02
N TRP A 312 11.90 8.07 -5.81
CA TRP A 312 12.06 8.12 -7.26
C TRP A 312 10.76 8.59 -7.93
N VAL A 313 10.89 9.58 -8.81
CA VAL A 313 9.80 10.08 -9.65
C VAL A 313 10.09 9.69 -11.10
N PRO A 314 9.33 8.76 -11.70
CA PRO A 314 9.63 8.26 -13.04
C PRO A 314 9.31 9.30 -14.13
N PRO A 315 9.95 9.25 -15.31
CA PRO A 315 9.48 10.00 -16.46
C PRO A 315 8.05 9.57 -16.83
N GLY A 316 7.28 10.46 -17.46
CA GLY A 316 5.91 10.14 -17.86
C GLY A 316 4.99 11.35 -18.01
N ASN A 317 3.70 11.06 -18.07
CA ASN A 317 2.65 12.06 -18.20
C ASN A 317 1.96 12.28 -16.86
N TYR A 318 1.87 13.55 -16.46
CA TYR A 318 1.34 13.95 -15.17
C TYR A 318 0.21 14.96 -15.34
N TRP A 319 -0.82 14.84 -14.50
CA TRP A 319 -1.87 15.84 -14.37
C TRP A 319 -1.52 16.78 -13.23
N LEU A 320 -1.30 18.05 -13.57
CA LEU A 320 -1.03 19.12 -12.60
C LEU A 320 -2.20 20.09 -12.54
N GLY A 321 -2.26 20.85 -11.45
CA GLY A 321 -3.32 21.82 -11.18
C GLY A 321 -4.58 21.20 -10.59
N ASP A 322 -5.47 22.07 -10.14
CA ASP A 322 -6.79 21.67 -9.63
C ASP A 322 -7.82 22.75 -10.02
N PRO A 323 -8.93 22.38 -10.67
CA PRO A 323 -9.88 23.33 -11.25
C PRO A 323 -10.71 24.06 -10.18
N HIS A 324 -10.60 23.66 -8.91
CA HIS A 324 -11.30 24.25 -7.78
C HIS A 324 -10.41 25.11 -6.90
N LEU A 325 -9.11 25.24 -7.22
CA LEU A 325 -8.25 26.18 -6.52
C LEU A 325 -8.73 27.60 -6.74
N ARG A 326 -8.98 28.29 -5.62
CA ARG A 326 -9.28 29.71 -5.58
C ARG A 326 -8.14 30.38 -4.83
N GLY A 327 -7.43 31.27 -5.49
CA GLY A 327 -6.30 31.95 -4.87
C GLY A 327 -5.55 32.84 -5.85
N PRO A 328 -4.63 33.66 -5.32
CA PRO A 328 -3.82 34.58 -6.13
C PRO A 328 -2.82 33.84 -7.04
N GLU A 329 -2.50 32.58 -6.71
CA GLU A 329 -1.62 31.70 -7.50
C GLU A 329 -2.47 30.66 -8.24
N PRO A 330 -2.99 30.99 -9.44
CA PRO A 330 -3.72 30.01 -10.23
C PRO A 330 -2.80 28.86 -10.65
N ASN A 331 -3.32 27.65 -10.54
CA ASN A 331 -2.65 26.44 -11.04
C ASN A 331 -3.69 25.62 -11.81
N PRO A 332 -4.03 26.03 -13.05
CA PRO A 332 -5.07 25.39 -13.83
C PRO A 332 -4.66 23.96 -14.22
N VAL A 333 -5.67 23.12 -14.42
CA VAL A 333 -5.48 21.74 -14.87
C VAL A 333 -4.73 21.72 -16.19
N ARG A 334 -3.64 20.97 -16.24
CA ARG A 334 -2.88 20.71 -17.46
C ARG A 334 -2.15 19.38 -17.40
N ARG A 335 -1.79 18.87 -18.56
CA ARG A 335 -0.92 17.69 -18.69
C ARG A 335 0.51 18.15 -18.91
N VAL A 336 1.43 17.61 -18.12
CA VAL A 336 2.87 17.86 -18.23
C VAL A 336 3.58 16.54 -18.53
N THR A 337 4.50 16.58 -19.49
CA THR A 337 5.37 15.44 -19.82
C THR A 337 6.72 15.65 -19.16
N LEU A 338 7.04 14.79 -18.20
CA LEU A 338 8.36 14.71 -17.59
C LEU A 338 9.25 13.80 -18.45
N ALA A 339 10.18 14.39 -19.20
CA ALA A 339 11.03 13.65 -20.13
C ALA A 339 12.03 12.70 -19.43
N ALA A 340 12.56 13.13 -18.28
CA ALA A 340 13.50 12.36 -17.47
C ALA A 340 13.03 12.34 -16.01
N GLY A 341 13.10 11.17 -15.37
CA GLY A 341 12.79 11.07 -13.95
C GLY A 341 13.87 11.69 -13.07
N PHE A 342 13.53 11.89 -11.79
CA PHE A 342 14.44 12.48 -10.80
C PHE A 342 14.25 11.84 -9.43
N TYR A 343 15.26 11.98 -8.57
CA TYR A 343 15.09 11.69 -7.15
C TYR A 343 14.71 12.97 -6.40
N ILE A 344 13.90 12.82 -5.36
CA ILE A 344 13.59 13.88 -4.39
C ILE A 344 13.76 13.33 -2.97
N ASP A 345 14.10 14.16 -1.99
CA ASP A 345 14.14 13.71 -0.60
C ASP A 345 12.79 13.08 -0.20
N ALA A 346 12.81 11.87 0.37
CA ALA A 346 11.60 11.18 0.82
C ALA A 346 11.00 11.83 2.08
N ARG A 347 11.83 12.51 2.88
CA ARG A 347 11.42 13.30 4.07
C ARG A 347 11.83 14.76 3.92
N PRO A 348 11.05 15.71 4.47
CA PRO A 348 11.43 17.10 4.42
C PRO A 348 12.63 17.33 5.33
N ARG A 349 13.51 18.23 4.91
CA ARG A 349 14.59 18.77 5.74
C ARG A 349 14.04 19.80 6.71
N GLY A 350 14.84 20.12 7.73
CA GLY A 350 14.46 21.03 8.81
C GLY A 350 14.09 22.44 8.35
N LEU A 351 13.63 23.26 9.28
CA LEU A 351 13.21 24.63 8.99
C LEU A 351 14.42 25.51 8.62
N ALA A 352 14.34 26.22 7.50
CA ALA A 352 15.34 27.18 7.08
C ALA A 352 14.70 28.38 6.36
N SER A 353 15.44 29.49 6.28
CA SER A 353 15.11 30.56 5.33
C SER A 353 15.34 30.06 3.90
N TYR A 354 14.70 30.71 2.92
CA TYR A 354 14.87 30.34 1.52
C TYR A 354 16.33 30.39 1.08
N ALA A 355 17.05 31.46 1.43
CA ALA A 355 18.46 31.64 1.08
C ALA A 355 19.36 30.55 1.69
N ALA A 356 19.11 30.14 2.94
CA ALA A 356 19.86 29.07 3.58
C ALA A 356 19.59 27.70 2.94
N ALA A 357 18.34 27.45 2.50
CA ALA A 357 18.00 26.24 1.78
C ALA A 357 18.71 26.16 0.40
N GLU A 358 18.81 27.27 -0.33
CA GLU A 358 19.57 27.35 -1.58
C GLU A 358 21.08 27.15 -1.36
N ASP A 359 21.64 27.72 -0.30
CA ASP A 359 23.06 27.56 0.04
C ASP A 359 23.40 26.10 0.41
N ALA A 360 22.49 25.45 1.13
CA ALA A 360 22.59 24.01 1.42
C ALA A 360 22.53 23.17 0.14
N ALA A 361 21.67 23.52 -0.83
CA ALA A 361 21.59 22.84 -2.13
C ALA A 361 22.90 23.00 -2.93
N ARG A 362 23.47 24.21 -2.98
CA ARG A 362 24.79 24.47 -3.61
C ARG A 362 25.91 23.67 -2.95
N THR A 363 25.93 23.65 -1.62
CA THR A 363 26.93 22.88 -0.86
C THR A 363 26.83 21.39 -1.16
N LEU A 364 25.61 20.83 -1.17
CA LEU A 364 25.39 19.43 -1.47
C LEU A 364 25.73 19.10 -2.94
N SER A 365 25.45 20.01 -3.87
CA SER A 365 25.85 19.89 -5.27
C SER A 365 27.36 19.73 -5.41
N GLY A 366 28.14 20.58 -4.73
CA GLY A 366 29.60 20.52 -4.72
C GLY A 366 30.15 19.22 -4.14
N LYS A 367 29.52 18.68 -3.08
CA LYS A 367 29.92 17.39 -2.47
C LYS A 367 29.60 16.19 -3.37
N LEU A 368 28.45 16.20 -4.04
CA LEU A 368 28.00 15.08 -4.88
C LEU A 368 28.51 15.14 -6.33
N GLY A 369 29.13 16.27 -6.72
CA GLY A 369 29.59 16.52 -8.09
C GLY A 369 28.44 16.51 -9.11
N ARG A 370 27.24 16.96 -8.72
CA ARG A 370 26.05 17.00 -9.59
C ARG A 370 25.07 18.09 -9.17
N PRO A 371 24.11 18.47 -10.04
CA PRO A 371 23.08 19.44 -9.67
C PRO A 371 22.15 18.92 -8.56
N VAL A 372 22.06 19.71 -7.50
CA VAL A 372 21.07 19.57 -6.42
C VAL A 372 20.40 20.93 -6.23
N ALA A 373 19.07 20.95 -6.23
CA ALA A 373 18.29 22.18 -6.12
C ALA A 373 17.03 21.97 -5.27
N LEU A 374 16.40 23.07 -4.85
CA LEU A 374 15.01 23.02 -4.44
C LEU A 374 14.13 22.53 -5.62
N PRO A 375 13.06 21.77 -5.38
CA PRO A 375 12.14 21.40 -6.43
C PRO A 375 11.47 22.64 -7.01
N ASP A 376 11.32 22.70 -8.32
CA ASP A 376 10.39 23.64 -8.92
C ASP A 376 8.93 23.28 -8.55
N PRO A 377 7.97 24.20 -8.78
CA PRO A 377 6.58 23.94 -8.42
C PRO A 377 5.93 22.74 -9.13
N GLU A 378 6.41 22.36 -10.32
CA GLU A 378 5.90 21.21 -11.06
C GLU A 378 6.51 19.91 -10.53
N GLN A 379 7.83 19.86 -10.35
CA GLN A 379 8.54 18.72 -9.76
C GLN A 379 7.96 18.32 -8.41
N TRP A 380 7.70 19.30 -7.53
CA TRP A 380 7.13 19.02 -6.22
C TRP A 380 5.72 18.43 -6.32
N GLU A 381 4.88 19.00 -7.18
CA GLU A 381 3.50 18.55 -7.37
C GLU A 381 3.43 17.16 -8.02
N ILE A 382 4.27 16.90 -9.03
CA ILE A 382 4.46 15.60 -9.68
C ILE A 382 4.80 14.54 -8.61
N ALA A 383 5.79 14.82 -7.76
CA ALA A 383 6.24 13.89 -6.74
C ALA A 383 5.19 13.64 -5.64
N ALA A 384 4.40 14.66 -5.32
CA ALA A 384 3.33 14.59 -4.33
C ALA A 384 2.07 13.85 -4.84
N ARG A 385 1.72 13.95 -6.13
CA ARG A 385 0.45 13.45 -6.69
C ARG A 385 0.57 12.24 -7.61
N GLY A 386 1.71 12.00 -8.23
CA GLY A 386 1.84 10.95 -9.24
C GLY A 386 1.03 11.22 -10.52
N THR A 387 0.87 10.20 -11.36
CA THR A 387 0.39 10.33 -12.75
C THR A 387 -1.13 10.36 -12.90
N ASP A 388 -1.89 9.99 -11.87
CA ASP A 388 -3.32 9.69 -12.00
C ASP A 388 -4.24 10.89 -11.78
N GLY A 389 -3.72 12.07 -11.43
CA GLY A 389 -4.51 13.29 -11.27
C GLY A 389 -5.26 13.41 -9.95
N ARG A 390 -4.97 12.56 -8.96
CA ARG A 390 -5.53 12.63 -7.59
C ARG A 390 -5.44 14.03 -6.98
N ARG A 391 -6.42 14.46 -6.20
CA ARG A 391 -6.42 15.78 -5.54
C ARG A 391 -5.44 15.86 -4.37
N PHE A 392 -5.34 14.80 -3.57
CA PHE A 392 -4.48 14.72 -2.39
C PHE A 392 -3.37 13.69 -2.62
N PRO A 393 -2.24 13.74 -1.89
CA PRO A 393 -1.18 12.74 -2.03
C PRO A 393 -1.67 11.29 -1.89
N TRP A 394 -2.62 11.06 -0.99
CA TRP A 394 -3.18 9.74 -0.75
C TRP A 394 -4.33 9.35 -1.70
N GLY A 395 -4.94 10.28 -2.45
CA GLY A 395 -6.06 9.96 -3.36
C GLY A 395 -7.06 11.09 -3.55
N ALA A 396 -8.30 10.75 -3.92
CA ALA A 396 -9.42 11.68 -4.05
C ALA A 396 -10.21 11.87 -2.75
N ASN A 397 -10.23 10.87 -1.85
CA ASN A 397 -10.90 10.95 -0.56
C ASN A 397 -10.15 11.87 0.42
N GLY A 398 -10.72 13.04 0.68
CA GLY A 398 -10.18 14.04 1.61
C GLY A 398 -10.65 13.89 3.05
N ALA A 399 -11.37 12.82 3.41
CA ALA A 399 -11.85 12.61 4.76
C ALA A 399 -10.68 12.55 5.78
N PRO A 400 -10.84 13.11 7.00
CA PRO A 400 -9.73 13.21 7.95
C PRO A 400 -9.13 11.87 8.39
N ASP A 401 -9.95 10.83 8.47
CA ASP A 401 -9.63 9.47 8.90
C ASP A 401 -8.87 8.65 7.85
N VAL A 402 -8.91 9.05 6.58
CA VAL A 402 -8.18 8.37 5.48
C VAL A 402 -6.86 9.04 5.11
N ARG A 403 -6.47 10.10 5.82
CA ARG A 403 -5.25 10.86 5.51
C ARG A 403 -4.03 10.00 5.81
N VAL A 404 -3.38 9.56 4.74
CA VAL A 404 -2.07 8.91 4.82
C VAL A 404 -1.02 9.92 4.40
N ASP A 405 0.00 10.08 5.24
CA ASP A 405 1.10 11.01 5.00
C ASP A 405 2.19 10.36 4.14
N LEU A 406 1.78 9.82 2.98
CA LEU A 406 2.68 9.22 1.99
C LEU A 406 2.17 9.47 0.57
N SER A 407 3.01 10.05 -0.28
CA SER A 407 2.73 10.23 -1.71
C SER A 407 2.88 8.94 -2.51
N PRO A 408 2.42 8.90 -3.77
CA PRO A 408 2.67 7.78 -4.69
C PRO A 408 4.16 7.44 -4.87
N ALA A 409 5.00 8.49 -4.91
CA ALA A 409 6.45 8.37 -5.04
C ALA A 409 7.14 8.00 -3.72
N GLY A 410 6.43 7.99 -2.59
CA GLY A 410 6.98 7.65 -1.28
C GLY A 410 7.46 8.84 -0.46
N MET A 411 7.03 10.07 -0.78
CA MET A 411 7.30 11.24 0.07
C MET A 411 6.39 11.23 1.30
N SER A 412 6.96 11.37 2.50
CA SER A 412 6.20 11.54 3.75
C SER A 412 6.21 12.97 4.25
N ASP A 413 5.38 13.29 5.25
CA ASP A 413 5.36 14.60 5.95
C ASP A 413 4.96 15.79 5.07
N ILE A 414 4.30 15.55 3.93
CA ILE A 414 3.85 16.59 2.99
C ILE A 414 2.86 17.55 3.65
N LEU A 415 2.08 17.05 4.61
CA LEU A 415 1.08 17.85 5.33
C LEU A 415 1.62 18.50 6.60
N LYS A 416 2.89 18.27 6.97
CA LYS A 416 3.44 18.77 8.23
C LYS A 416 4.00 20.17 8.09
N GLY A 417 3.89 20.92 9.18
CA GLY A 417 4.53 22.22 9.31
C GLY A 417 3.94 23.32 8.40
N PRO A 418 4.70 24.41 8.20
CA PRO A 418 4.22 25.62 7.54
C PRO A 418 4.19 25.55 6.00
N GLY A 419 4.68 24.46 5.40
CA GLY A 419 4.87 24.27 3.96
C GLY A 419 6.35 24.08 3.61
N GLU A 420 6.62 23.74 2.36
CA GLU A 420 7.96 23.47 1.82
C GLU A 420 8.39 24.51 0.79
N TRP A 421 9.65 24.97 0.86
CA TRP A 421 10.21 25.87 -0.14
C TRP A 421 10.29 25.25 -1.53
N LEU A 422 9.84 26.00 -2.52
CA LEU A 422 9.98 25.70 -3.94
C LEU A 422 10.97 26.65 -4.59
N ALA A 423 11.72 26.17 -5.59
CA ALA A 423 12.59 27.02 -6.40
C ALA A 423 11.79 28.17 -7.02
N ALA A 424 12.39 29.36 -7.03
CA ALA A 424 11.79 30.52 -7.68
C ALA A 424 11.63 30.26 -9.19
N SER A 425 10.42 30.44 -9.73
CA SER A 425 10.26 30.54 -11.18
C SER A 425 10.94 31.81 -11.67
N ALA A 426 11.66 31.74 -12.80
CA ALA A 426 12.27 32.90 -13.45
C ALA A 426 11.26 34.03 -13.76
N THR A 427 9.96 33.70 -13.81
CA THR A 427 8.88 34.61 -14.21
C THR A 427 7.99 35.09 -13.05
N ALA A 428 8.19 34.62 -11.82
CA ALA A 428 7.26 34.87 -10.72
C ALA A 428 7.85 35.79 -9.63
N GLU A 429 7.19 36.91 -9.34
CA GLU A 429 7.58 37.81 -8.24
C GLU A 429 7.32 37.16 -6.86
N GLY A 430 8.37 36.75 -6.16
CA GLY A 430 8.31 36.22 -4.79
C GLY A 430 8.64 34.73 -4.66
N ARG A 431 8.64 34.23 -3.41
CA ARG A 431 8.97 32.82 -3.10
C ARG A 431 7.69 32.01 -2.86
N LEU A 432 7.70 30.77 -3.35
CA LEU A 432 6.54 29.89 -3.26
C LEU A 432 6.75 28.82 -2.20
N LEU A 433 5.65 28.51 -1.53
CA LEU A 433 5.51 27.35 -0.65
C LEU A 433 4.43 26.42 -1.21
N ALA A 434 4.63 25.13 -1.03
CA ALA A 434 3.60 24.11 -1.24
C ALA A 434 3.50 23.16 -0.04
N GLY A 435 2.36 22.48 0.09
CA GLY A 435 2.11 21.57 1.21
C GLY A 435 1.95 22.26 2.57
N GLY A 436 2.14 21.48 3.63
CA GLY A 436 1.90 21.89 5.01
C GLY A 436 0.43 21.82 5.42
N ALA A 437 0.17 21.98 6.72
CA ALA A 437 -1.14 21.71 7.30
C ALA A 437 -2.25 22.65 6.77
N ALA A 438 -1.85 23.85 6.33
CA ALA A 438 -2.75 24.86 5.78
C ALA A 438 -3.09 24.65 4.29
N ALA A 439 -2.33 23.82 3.57
CA ALA A 439 -2.50 23.59 2.14
C ALA A 439 -2.36 22.09 1.78
N PRO A 440 -3.35 21.25 2.15
CA PRO A 440 -3.29 19.81 1.95
C PRO A 440 -3.43 19.37 0.49
N VAL A 441 -3.86 20.28 -0.40
CA VAL A 441 -3.94 20.04 -1.85
C VAL A 441 -2.59 20.41 -2.46
N PRO A 442 -1.81 19.47 -3.02
CA PRO A 442 -0.45 19.74 -3.50
C PRO A 442 -0.39 20.80 -4.62
N ALA A 443 -1.46 20.94 -5.38
CA ALA A 443 -1.58 21.97 -6.41
C ALA A 443 -1.69 23.40 -5.84
N ALA A 444 -2.06 23.55 -4.55
CA ALA A 444 -2.18 24.85 -3.90
C ALA A 444 -0.80 25.43 -3.58
N ARG A 445 -0.60 26.70 -3.95
CA ARG A 445 0.68 27.42 -3.77
C ARG A 445 0.43 28.69 -2.97
N ARG A 446 1.39 29.06 -2.12
CA ARG A 446 1.33 30.30 -1.34
C ARG A 446 2.59 31.12 -1.54
N ARG A 447 2.43 32.40 -1.90
CA ARG A 447 3.54 33.37 -1.90
C ARG A 447 3.93 33.78 -0.49
N THR A 448 5.22 34.02 -0.29
CA THR A 448 5.76 34.55 0.96
C THR A 448 7.03 35.37 0.71
N SER A 449 7.44 36.16 1.71
CA SER A 449 8.55 37.12 1.67
C SER A 449 9.95 36.47 1.76
N GLY A 450 10.05 35.15 1.87
CA GLY A 450 11.34 34.43 1.95
C GLY A 450 12.03 34.47 3.32
N LYS A 451 11.57 35.32 4.25
CA LYS A 451 12.15 35.51 5.59
C LYS A 451 11.64 34.50 6.63
N SER A 452 10.54 33.82 6.36
CA SER A 452 9.99 32.79 7.24
C SER A 452 10.86 31.52 7.24
N ALA A 453 10.84 30.77 8.34
CA ALA A 453 11.49 29.46 8.37
C ALA A 453 10.47 28.40 7.90
N ASN A 454 10.79 27.67 6.83
CA ASN A 454 9.97 26.59 6.29
C ASN A 454 10.83 25.37 6.02
N SER A 455 10.21 24.19 5.98
CA SER A 455 10.89 22.96 5.55
C SER A 455 11.21 23.04 4.05
N PHE A 456 12.02 22.10 3.57
CA PHE A 456 12.38 22.03 2.16
C PHE A 456 12.82 20.62 1.80
N ARG A 457 12.90 20.34 0.51
CA ARG A 457 13.47 19.12 -0.05
C ARG A 457 14.44 19.49 -1.14
N PHE A 458 15.29 18.54 -1.47
CA PHE A 458 16.12 18.62 -2.65
C PHE A 458 15.67 17.64 -3.73
N VAL A 459 15.81 18.09 -4.96
CA VAL A 459 15.75 17.27 -6.17
C VAL A 459 17.17 16.99 -6.64
N TYR A 460 17.40 15.75 -7.07
CA TYR A 460 18.65 15.25 -7.62
C TYR A 460 18.36 14.79 -9.04
N VAL A 461 18.82 15.58 -10.01
CA VAL A 461 18.71 15.24 -11.43
C VAL A 461 19.78 14.19 -11.75
N ILE A 462 19.38 13.13 -12.46
CA ILE A 462 20.27 12.05 -12.89
C ILE A 462 21.01 12.44 -14.16
#